data_AF-A0ABD5W3T7-F1
#
_entry.id   AF-A0ABD5W3T7-F1
#
_cell.length_a   1.000
_cell.length_b   1.000
_cell.length_c   1.000
_cell.angle_alpha   90.00
_cell.angle_beta   90.00
_cell.angle_gamma   90.00
#
_symmetry.space_group_name_H-M   'P 1'
#
loop_
_entity.id
_entity.type
_entity.pdbx_description
1 polymer ?
#
loop_
_entity_poly.entity_id
_entity_poly.type
_entity_poly.pdbx_seq_one_letter_code
_entity_poly.pdbx_strand_id
1 'polypeptide(L)'
;MNRRRYLQMLVGTGALAGLAGCNDSTESDTPSPTVVFTDESTASSETPITTSETPSSAPTPEPTATGTATPTPTETATPKDRVFDGGDLESFVDAVMTAAEIGGGTVVVEPNTYRFEPLQGGGANWHALLQSVENVTIEGNGATFVLTNPSIGGFRFIGGSDITIRDLILDYDPVPFTQGRLETVLSDDGTLTLTLDEGYPTLDHSIFQRADSVYAMVHEPDGQFFSGVRANGPPEKYFSDIKHTGGRAYRFSLDSNSNFRGLAEGRRLTVVARNNGAVLSMYKTENPNFENVTIRTASGADFSVQVCESPTFRDCTVAPPPNSDRQLSSVADGIRITNCLERSTVENCYHDSLGDDSVAVDNRMTTIRRFQDDRTVEVKEIHPFVVKAGDSLEALSPTGVRKTDLPPVESVQGPSASVGDRVKPITITFEEPVREALAEGDFLGNTATNSENYTIRNNEFRNHRANLIRAVLVAVSSRTISSLAHISVRSNYIAEPLGTGRQRVVSGT
;
A
#
# COMPACT_ATOMS: atom_id res chain seq x y z
N MET A 1 37.86 18.79 -13.34
CA MET A 1 38.98 19.22 -12.46
C MET A 1 38.45 19.27 -11.03
N ASN A 2 39.16 18.59 -10.12
CA ASN A 2 38.80 18.21 -8.75
C ASN A 2 38.43 19.33 -7.78
N ARG A 3 37.58 19.02 -6.78
CA ARG A 3 37.73 19.37 -5.35
C ARG A 3 36.68 18.61 -4.52
N ARG A 4 37.02 17.45 -3.95
CA ARG A 4 37.65 17.17 -2.63
C ARG A 4 36.67 17.19 -1.44
N ARG A 5 36.44 15.98 -0.92
CA ARG A 5 35.83 15.60 0.35
C ARG A 5 36.56 16.22 1.56
N TYR A 6 35.81 16.51 2.62
CA TYR A 6 36.35 16.62 3.98
C TYR A 6 35.77 15.51 4.85
N LEU A 7 36.68 14.72 5.40
CA LEU A 7 36.50 13.70 6.42
C LEU A 7 36.97 14.33 7.74
N GLN A 8 36.18 14.27 8.81
CA GLN A 8 36.66 14.54 10.17
C GLN A 8 36.43 13.30 11.04
N MET A 9 37.55 12.67 11.38
CA MET A 9 37.70 11.79 12.53
C MET A 9 37.82 12.63 13.80
N LEU A 10 37.23 12.16 14.90
CA LEU A 10 37.65 12.51 16.26
C LEU A 10 37.62 11.24 17.12
N VAL A 11 38.82 10.72 17.37
CA VAL A 11 39.24 9.92 18.54
C VAL A 11 39.24 10.90 19.73
N GLY A 12 38.82 10.66 20.97
CA GLY A 12 38.47 9.48 21.76
C GLY A 12 38.76 9.85 23.23
N THR A 13 38.19 9.10 24.18
CA THR A 13 38.59 8.84 25.59
C THR A 13 37.49 9.12 26.63
N GLY A 14 37.31 8.14 27.54
CA GLY A 14 36.65 8.33 28.84
C GLY A 14 35.77 7.16 29.28
N ALA A 15 36.37 6.14 29.90
CA ALA A 15 35.75 4.91 30.39
C ALA A 15 35.02 5.06 31.75
N LEU A 16 34.09 4.14 32.04
CA LEU A 16 33.78 3.51 33.36
C LEU A 16 32.57 2.56 33.14
N ALA A 17 32.74 1.23 33.07
CA ALA A 17 32.88 0.24 34.15
C ALA A 17 31.54 -0.42 34.54
N GLY A 18 31.54 -1.76 34.63
CA GLY A 18 30.41 -2.59 35.10
C GLY A 18 30.31 -3.91 34.32
N LEU A 19 31.26 -4.81 34.49
CA LEU A 19 31.18 -6.01 35.34
C LEU A 19 30.64 -7.25 34.61
N ALA A 20 31.58 -8.14 34.31
CA ALA A 20 31.36 -9.54 34.01
C ALA A 20 30.93 -10.30 35.27
N GLY A 21 30.05 -11.29 35.09
CA GLY A 21 29.74 -12.31 36.08
C GLY A 21 29.17 -13.54 35.38
N CYS A 22 29.95 -14.60 35.33
CA CYS A 22 29.56 -15.94 34.89
C CYS A 22 28.41 -16.50 35.74
N ASN A 23 27.54 -17.31 35.14
CA ASN A 23 27.09 -18.54 35.80
C ASN A 23 26.47 -19.53 34.80
N ASP A 24 27.00 -20.74 34.80
CA ASP A 24 26.33 -21.97 34.40
C ASP A 24 25.13 -22.23 35.32
N SER A 25 24.01 -22.71 34.78
CA SER A 25 23.21 -23.81 35.35
C SER A 25 21.98 -24.16 34.50
N THR A 26 22.03 -25.36 33.94
CA THR A 26 21.02 -26.44 33.98
C THR A 26 19.53 -26.11 33.81
N GLU A 27 18.96 -26.79 32.81
CA GLU A 27 17.55 -27.12 32.58
C GLU A 27 16.73 -27.37 33.86
N SER A 28 15.49 -26.84 33.87
CA SER A 28 14.35 -27.55 34.45
C SER A 28 13.07 -27.14 33.72
N ASP A 29 12.49 -28.14 33.04
CA ASP A 29 11.13 -28.13 32.50
C ASP A 29 10.11 -28.02 33.64
N THR A 30 9.11 -27.16 33.48
CA THR A 30 7.83 -27.33 34.18
C THR A 30 6.69 -26.75 33.32
N PRO A 31 5.62 -27.51 33.04
CA PRO A 31 4.56 -27.07 32.15
C PRO A 31 3.63 -26.06 32.84
N SER A 32 3.25 -25.02 32.10
CA SER A 32 2.15 -24.12 32.49
C SER A 32 0.80 -24.84 32.37
N PRO A 33 -0.17 -24.60 33.27
CA PRO A 33 -1.44 -25.32 33.29
C PRO A 33 -2.34 -24.89 32.13
N THR A 34 -2.76 -25.86 31.32
CA THR A 34 -3.79 -25.71 30.29
C THR A 34 -5.15 -25.58 30.97
N VAL A 35 -5.76 -24.40 30.91
CA VAL A 35 -7.18 -24.22 31.25
C VAL A 35 -8.01 -24.58 30.02
N VAL A 36 -8.83 -25.63 30.14
CA VAL A 36 -9.79 -26.05 29.10
C VAL A 36 -11.12 -25.37 29.40
N PHE A 37 -11.61 -24.54 28.48
CA PHE A 37 -13.00 -24.06 28.49
C PHE A 37 -13.83 -24.92 27.54
N THR A 38 -14.92 -25.50 28.07
CA THR A 38 -15.94 -26.24 27.31
C THR A 38 -17.03 -25.27 26.87
N ASP A 39 -17.24 -25.09 25.57
CA ASP A 39 -18.42 -24.38 25.06
C ASP A 39 -19.57 -25.37 24.86
N GLU A 40 -20.65 -25.17 25.62
CA GLU A 40 -21.96 -25.76 25.38
C GLU A 40 -22.64 -25.00 24.22
N SER A 41 -22.78 -25.66 23.07
CA SER A 41 -23.60 -25.16 21.97
C SER A 41 -25.08 -25.42 22.25
N THR A 42 -25.85 -24.39 22.54
CA THR A 42 -27.32 -24.45 22.44
C THR A 42 -27.76 -23.86 21.10
N ALA A 43 -28.22 -24.74 20.21
CA ALA A 43 -28.82 -24.37 18.94
C ALA A 43 -30.29 -23.97 19.17
N SER A 44 -30.66 -22.77 18.73
CA SER A 44 -32.05 -22.33 18.63
C SER A 44 -32.39 -22.13 17.14
N SER A 45 -33.35 -22.92 16.67
CA SER A 45 -33.93 -22.89 15.33
C SER A 45 -34.92 -21.73 15.19
N GLU A 46 -34.76 -20.90 14.14
CA GLU A 46 -35.80 -19.96 13.72
C GLU A 46 -36.57 -20.50 12.51
N THR A 47 -37.88 -20.25 12.55
CA THR A 47 -38.92 -20.76 11.63
C THR A 47 -39.29 -19.63 10.66
N PRO A 48 -39.58 -19.90 9.37
CA PRO A 48 -39.81 -18.84 8.40
C PRO A 48 -41.25 -18.32 8.45
N ILE A 49 -41.42 -16.99 8.45
CA ILE A 49 -42.72 -16.32 8.33
C ILE A 49 -42.95 -15.92 6.87
N THR A 50 -44.09 -16.37 6.38
CA THR A 50 -44.71 -16.14 5.08
C THR A 50 -45.19 -14.68 4.92
N THR A 51 -44.96 -14.05 3.77
CA THR A 51 -45.62 -12.79 3.37
C THR A 51 -46.69 -13.07 2.33
N SER A 52 -47.91 -12.59 2.60
CA SER A 52 -49.07 -12.65 1.70
C SER A 52 -49.26 -11.34 0.94
N GLU A 53 -49.50 -11.44 -0.35
CA GLU A 53 -49.91 -10.39 -1.27
C GLU A 53 -51.34 -9.89 -1.00
N THR A 54 -51.63 -8.62 -1.33
CA THR A 54 -52.96 -8.17 -1.78
C THR A 54 -52.81 -6.94 -2.70
N PRO A 55 -53.58 -6.83 -3.81
CA PRO A 55 -53.33 -5.86 -4.88
C PRO A 55 -54.16 -4.57 -4.73
N SER A 56 -53.69 -3.47 -5.36
CA SER A 56 -54.49 -2.24 -5.54
C SER A 56 -54.55 -1.82 -7.00
N SER A 57 -55.79 -1.55 -7.43
CA SER A 57 -56.31 -1.21 -8.75
C SER A 57 -56.04 0.23 -9.22
N ALA A 58 -56.08 0.42 -10.55
CA ALA A 58 -55.87 1.67 -11.31
C ALA A 58 -57.14 2.57 -11.44
N PRO A 59 -57.24 3.56 -12.36
CA PRO A 59 -56.83 4.97 -12.22
C PRO A 59 -57.97 6.00 -12.52
N THR A 60 -57.77 7.30 -12.27
CA THR A 60 -58.67 8.40 -12.72
C THR A 60 -57.90 9.74 -12.89
N PRO A 61 -58.43 10.78 -13.59
CA PRO A 61 -57.83 11.35 -14.80
C PRO A 61 -57.33 12.81 -14.67
N GLU A 62 -56.72 13.28 -15.75
CA GLU A 62 -56.24 14.64 -16.05
C GLU A 62 -57.17 15.82 -15.65
N PRO A 63 -56.56 17.01 -15.51
CA PRO A 63 -57.07 18.17 -16.21
C PRO A 63 -56.01 18.92 -17.03
N THR A 64 -56.38 19.24 -18.27
CA THR A 64 -55.71 20.20 -19.16
C THR A 64 -55.97 21.64 -18.70
N ALA A 65 -54.93 22.48 -18.62
CA ALA A 65 -55.03 23.92 -18.91
C ALA A 65 -53.67 24.57 -19.20
N THR A 66 -53.53 24.92 -20.48
CA THR A 66 -52.74 25.94 -21.17
C THR A 66 -52.01 27.00 -20.33
N GLY A 67 -50.69 27.09 -20.52
CA GLY A 67 -49.86 28.25 -20.15
C GLY A 67 -48.69 28.40 -21.11
N THR A 68 -48.69 29.47 -21.89
CA THR A 68 -47.67 29.82 -22.88
C THR A 68 -46.32 30.09 -22.18
N ALA A 69 -45.34 29.21 -22.34
CA ALA A 69 -43.98 29.42 -21.88
C ALA A 69 -43.09 29.93 -23.01
N THR A 70 -42.56 31.14 -22.84
CA THR A 70 -41.42 31.71 -23.57
C THR A 70 -40.24 30.72 -23.53
N PRO A 71 -39.46 30.53 -24.61
CA PRO A 71 -38.33 29.61 -24.58
C PRO A 71 -37.25 30.14 -23.64
N THR A 72 -37.06 29.45 -22.52
CA THR A 72 -35.83 29.52 -21.72
C THR A 72 -34.67 29.12 -22.63
N PRO A 73 -33.54 29.85 -22.63
CA PRO A 73 -32.40 29.45 -23.45
C PRO A 73 -31.95 28.08 -22.95
N THR A 74 -31.97 27.10 -23.87
CA THR A 74 -31.33 25.81 -23.64
C THR A 74 -29.86 26.10 -23.37
N GLU A 75 -29.49 26.07 -22.10
CA GLU A 75 -28.11 25.90 -21.67
C GLU A 75 -27.63 24.66 -22.41
N THR A 76 -26.78 24.87 -23.41
CA THR A 76 -26.19 23.80 -24.18
C THR A 76 -25.27 23.09 -23.19
N ALA A 77 -25.78 22.05 -22.53
CA ALA A 77 -25.00 21.27 -21.60
C ALA A 77 -23.74 20.83 -22.33
N THR A 78 -22.61 21.38 -21.93
CA THR A 78 -21.30 20.91 -22.39
C THR A 78 -21.30 19.39 -22.18
N PRO A 79 -20.96 18.59 -23.19
CA PRO A 79 -20.86 17.15 -23.01
C PRO A 79 -20.02 16.88 -21.76
N LYS A 80 -20.61 16.21 -20.78
CA LYS A 80 -19.91 15.82 -19.54
C LYS A 80 -18.78 14.84 -19.86
N ASP A 81 -18.91 14.11 -20.96
CA ASP A 81 -17.92 13.16 -21.41
C ASP A 81 -16.85 13.84 -22.25
N ARG A 82 -15.60 13.54 -21.95
CA ARG A 82 -14.40 13.94 -22.68
C ARG A 82 -13.76 12.70 -23.26
N VAL A 83 -13.38 12.75 -24.53
CA VAL A 83 -12.67 11.65 -25.18
C VAL A 83 -11.17 11.97 -25.18
N PHE A 84 -10.36 11.03 -24.73
CA PHE A 84 -8.92 11.03 -24.90
C PHE A 84 -8.56 9.95 -25.93
N ASP A 85 -8.25 10.38 -27.14
CA ASP A 85 -7.96 9.52 -28.30
C ASP A 85 -6.49 9.52 -28.72
N GLY A 86 -5.64 10.25 -28.00
CA GLY A 86 -4.24 10.45 -28.35
C GLY A 86 -3.62 11.65 -27.64
N GLY A 87 -2.30 11.75 -27.73
CA GLY A 87 -1.53 12.84 -27.13
C GLY A 87 -0.58 12.34 -26.04
N ASP A 88 -0.04 13.30 -25.30
CA ASP A 88 0.85 13.08 -24.18
C ASP A 88 0.11 13.06 -22.84
N LEU A 89 0.88 12.91 -21.76
CA LEU A 89 0.34 12.89 -20.41
C LEU A 89 -0.31 14.21 -20.01
N GLU A 90 0.18 15.34 -20.54
CA GLU A 90 -0.37 16.67 -20.26
C GLU A 90 -1.80 16.76 -20.80
N SER A 91 -2.00 16.29 -22.04
CA SER A 91 -3.32 16.23 -22.69
C SER A 91 -4.31 15.34 -21.92
N PHE A 92 -3.85 14.18 -21.42
CA PHE A 92 -4.68 13.31 -20.58
C PHE A 92 -5.08 13.98 -19.26
N VAL A 93 -4.11 14.60 -18.57
CA VAL A 93 -4.37 15.30 -17.30
C VAL A 93 -5.30 16.49 -17.50
N ASP A 94 -5.13 17.25 -18.58
CA ASP A 94 -6.03 18.36 -18.94
C ASP A 94 -7.47 17.89 -19.13
N ALA A 95 -7.68 16.75 -19.79
CA ALA A 95 -9.01 16.16 -19.95
C ALA A 95 -9.67 15.82 -18.59
N VAL A 96 -8.90 15.22 -17.66
CA VAL A 96 -9.36 14.89 -16.30
C VAL A 96 -9.67 16.14 -15.50
N MET A 97 -8.75 17.12 -15.48
CA MET A 97 -8.93 18.35 -14.72
C MET A 97 -10.09 19.18 -15.27
N THR A 98 -10.23 19.28 -16.60
CA THR A 98 -11.35 20.00 -17.20
C THR A 98 -12.69 19.31 -16.88
N ALA A 99 -12.74 17.97 -16.86
CA ALA A 99 -13.95 17.26 -16.45
C ALA A 99 -14.35 17.59 -15.00
N ALA A 100 -13.37 17.66 -14.07
CA ALA A 100 -13.62 18.08 -12.70
C ALA A 100 -14.10 19.54 -12.62
N GLU A 101 -13.46 20.47 -13.34
CA GLU A 101 -13.78 21.91 -13.33
C GLU A 101 -15.20 22.23 -13.82
N ILE A 102 -15.75 21.44 -14.74
CA ILE A 102 -17.14 21.60 -15.23
C ILE A 102 -18.18 20.90 -14.34
N GLY A 103 -17.80 20.40 -13.17
CA GLY A 103 -18.69 19.74 -12.22
C GLY A 103 -18.77 18.22 -12.35
N GLY A 104 -17.76 17.59 -12.95
CA GLY A 104 -17.64 16.14 -13.08
C GLY A 104 -18.05 15.60 -14.46
N GLY A 105 -17.70 14.33 -14.70
CA GLY A 105 -17.96 13.67 -15.97
C GLY A 105 -17.08 12.44 -16.21
N THR A 106 -17.16 11.89 -17.43
CA THR A 106 -16.38 10.72 -17.83
C THR A 106 -15.25 11.14 -18.77
N VAL A 107 -14.01 10.80 -18.45
CA VAL A 107 -12.92 10.80 -19.43
C VAL A 107 -12.84 9.42 -20.05
N VAL A 108 -13.35 9.31 -21.27
CA VAL A 108 -13.36 8.10 -22.08
C VAL A 108 -12.04 7.99 -22.84
N VAL A 109 -11.23 7.01 -22.49
CA VAL A 109 -9.96 6.71 -23.16
C VAL A 109 -10.25 5.75 -24.32
N GLU A 110 -9.81 6.10 -25.53
CA GLU A 110 -9.91 5.19 -26.66
C GLU A 110 -8.98 3.97 -26.45
N PRO A 111 -9.41 2.74 -26.76
CA PRO A 111 -8.59 1.54 -26.58
C PRO A 111 -7.29 1.60 -27.39
N ASN A 112 -6.17 1.86 -26.72
CA ASN A 112 -4.83 1.87 -27.33
C ASN A 112 -3.74 1.71 -26.26
N THR A 113 -2.49 1.60 -26.69
CA THR A 113 -1.32 1.72 -25.82
C THR A 113 -0.75 3.13 -25.89
N TYR A 114 -0.80 3.84 -24.76
CA TYR A 114 -0.27 5.19 -24.59
C TYR A 114 1.02 5.14 -23.79
N ARG A 115 2.07 5.80 -24.28
CA ARG A 115 3.36 5.89 -23.59
C ARG A 115 3.53 7.28 -23.01
N PHE A 116 3.70 7.37 -21.70
CA PHE A 116 3.71 8.63 -20.98
C PHE A 116 5.06 8.92 -20.32
N GLU A 117 5.66 10.01 -20.76
CA GLU A 117 6.76 10.66 -20.05
C GLU A 117 6.21 11.42 -18.82
N PRO A 118 7.00 11.54 -17.73
CA PRO A 118 6.62 12.35 -16.59
C PRO A 118 6.39 13.83 -16.97
N LEU A 119 5.40 14.46 -16.36
CA LEU A 119 5.18 15.90 -16.54
C LEU A 119 6.39 16.69 -16.00
N GLN A 120 6.89 17.62 -16.81
CA GLN A 120 8.01 18.50 -16.42
C GLN A 120 7.56 19.44 -15.29
N GLY A 121 8.26 19.44 -14.16
CA GLY A 121 7.94 20.30 -13.01
C GLY A 121 6.70 19.89 -12.21
N GLY A 122 5.97 18.84 -12.62
CA GLY A 122 4.91 18.19 -11.85
C GLY A 122 5.51 17.33 -10.72
N GLY A 123 4.81 17.22 -9.59
CA GLY A 123 5.29 16.70 -8.30
C GLY A 123 6.43 15.67 -8.39
N ALA A 124 7.60 16.04 -7.84
CA ALA A 124 8.94 15.48 -8.12
C ALA A 124 9.14 13.95 -8.14
N ASN A 125 8.14 13.15 -7.76
CA ASN A 125 8.16 11.70 -7.67
C ASN A 125 6.94 11.01 -8.31
N TRP A 126 6.22 11.65 -9.24
CA TRP A 126 5.04 11.09 -9.92
C TRP A 126 5.04 11.48 -11.41
N HIS A 127 4.51 10.62 -12.28
CA HIS A 127 4.28 11.00 -13.68
C HIS A 127 3.27 12.14 -13.74
N ALA A 128 2.18 12.03 -12.96
CA ALA A 128 1.18 13.08 -12.81
C ALA A 128 0.76 13.25 -11.34
N LEU A 129 0.60 14.51 -10.93
CA LEU A 129 -0.02 14.91 -9.67
C LEU A 129 -1.30 15.68 -9.99
N LEU A 130 -2.43 15.15 -9.56
CA LEU A 130 -3.76 15.75 -9.71
C LEU A 130 -4.28 16.13 -8.33
N GLN A 131 -4.86 17.32 -8.21
CA GLN A 131 -5.35 17.85 -6.94
C GLN A 131 -6.81 18.23 -7.04
N SER A 132 -7.58 17.97 -5.98
CA SER A 132 -9.00 18.38 -5.90
C SER A 132 -9.84 17.92 -7.08
N VAL A 133 -9.61 16.69 -7.56
CA VAL A 133 -10.43 16.07 -8.61
C VAL A 133 -11.71 15.54 -7.97
N GLU A 134 -12.86 15.99 -8.47
CA GLU A 134 -14.17 15.64 -7.91
C GLU A 134 -15.10 15.13 -9.00
N ASN A 135 -15.86 14.06 -8.71
CA ASN A 135 -16.92 13.53 -9.57
C ASN A 135 -16.45 13.11 -10.99
N VAL A 136 -15.25 12.53 -11.10
CA VAL A 136 -14.67 12.10 -12.39
C VAL A 136 -14.57 10.59 -12.49
N THR A 137 -15.04 10.04 -13.61
CA THR A 137 -14.75 8.66 -14.02
C THR A 137 -13.71 8.66 -15.13
N ILE A 138 -12.61 7.95 -14.95
CA ILE A 138 -11.64 7.61 -16.00
C ILE A 138 -12.03 6.23 -16.53
N GLU A 139 -12.63 6.22 -17.71
CA GLU A 139 -13.09 5.02 -18.42
C GLU A 139 -12.01 4.58 -19.41
N GLY A 140 -11.25 3.55 -19.05
CA GLY A 140 -10.10 3.09 -19.81
C GLY A 140 -10.44 2.32 -21.09
N ASN A 141 -11.63 1.70 -21.18
CA ASN A 141 -12.02 0.80 -22.28
C ASN A 141 -10.96 -0.25 -22.69
N GLY A 142 -10.16 -0.73 -21.74
CA GLY A 142 -9.06 -1.68 -21.97
C GLY A 142 -7.76 -1.06 -22.48
N ALA A 143 -7.62 0.27 -22.45
CA ALA A 143 -6.38 0.96 -22.80
C ALA A 143 -5.21 0.56 -21.88
N THR A 144 -3.99 0.68 -22.40
CA THR A 144 -2.75 0.44 -21.67
C THR A 144 -1.94 1.71 -21.55
N PHE A 145 -1.62 2.13 -20.33
CA PHE A 145 -0.68 3.20 -20.03
C PHE A 145 0.68 2.62 -19.68
N VAL A 146 1.68 2.93 -20.50
CA VAL A 146 3.07 2.55 -20.27
C VAL A 146 3.85 3.77 -19.79
N LEU A 147 4.27 3.75 -18.54
CA LEU A 147 5.00 4.81 -17.87
C LEU A 147 6.51 4.63 -18.13
N THR A 148 7.20 5.69 -18.55
CA THR A 148 8.57 5.58 -19.06
C THR A 148 9.65 5.76 -18.00
N ASN A 149 9.30 6.26 -16.81
CA ASN A 149 10.25 6.46 -15.72
C ASN A 149 9.93 5.56 -14.49
N PRO A 150 10.47 4.33 -14.43
CA PRO A 150 10.20 3.42 -13.30
C PRO A 150 10.78 3.87 -11.97
N SER A 151 11.58 4.95 -11.92
CA SER A 151 12.13 5.47 -10.67
C SER A 151 11.13 6.30 -9.85
N ILE A 152 9.94 6.58 -10.40
CA ILE A 152 8.90 7.40 -9.76
C ILE A 152 7.53 6.70 -9.82
N GLY A 153 6.55 7.23 -9.09
CA GLY A 153 5.17 6.72 -9.14
C GLY A 153 4.42 7.14 -10.41
N GLY A 154 3.22 6.60 -10.59
CA GLY A 154 2.37 6.90 -11.74
C GLY A 154 1.52 8.14 -11.51
N PHE A 155 0.28 7.94 -11.11
CA PHE A 155 -0.70 8.99 -10.87
C PHE A 155 -0.94 9.15 -9.37
N ARG A 156 -0.79 10.38 -8.88
CA ARG A 156 -1.16 10.75 -7.51
C ARG A 156 -2.31 11.73 -7.51
N PHE A 157 -3.36 11.39 -6.77
CA PHE A 157 -4.48 12.26 -6.47
C PHE A 157 -4.37 12.74 -5.03
N ILE A 158 -4.56 14.04 -4.81
CA ILE A 158 -4.57 14.65 -3.48
C ILE A 158 -5.83 15.48 -3.30
N GLY A 159 -6.64 15.15 -2.29
CA GLY A 159 -7.95 15.80 -2.12
C GLY A 159 -8.99 15.24 -3.11
N GLY A 160 -10.19 15.84 -3.05
CA GLY A 160 -11.30 15.53 -3.95
C GLY A 160 -12.15 14.34 -3.50
N SER A 161 -13.15 14.02 -4.31
CA SER A 161 -14.18 13.03 -4.02
C SER A 161 -14.62 12.26 -5.27
N ASP A 162 -15.15 11.06 -5.07
CA ASP A 162 -15.91 10.32 -6.08
C ASP A 162 -15.15 10.16 -7.41
N ILE A 163 -13.88 9.74 -7.28
CA ILE A 163 -13.00 9.43 -8.42
C ILE A 163 -13.11 7.95 -8.72
N THR A 164 -13.51 7.60 -9.95
CA THR A 164 -13.52 6.21 -10.42
C THR A 164 -12.47 6.03 -11.51
N ILE A 165 -11.64 4.99 -11.40
CA ILE A 165 -10.73 4.55 -12.47
C ILE A 165 -11.11 3.13 -12.82
N ARG A 166 -11.45 2.87 -14.09
CA ARG A 166 -11.84 1.53 -14.50
C ARG A 166 -11.39 1.12 -15.89
N ASP A 167 -11.38 -0.20 -16.12
CA ASP A 167 -11.05 -0.82 -17.40
C ASP A 167 -9.71 -0.34 -17.98
N LEU A 168 -8.68 -0.24 -17.13
CA LEU A 168 -7.38 0.35 -17.49
C LEU A 168 -6.22 -0.57 -17.10
N ILE A 169 -5.21 -0.65 -17.97
CA ILE A 169 -3.97 -1.40 -17.73
C ILE A 169 -2.83 -0.42 -17.53
N LEU A 170 -2.01 -0.59 -16.49
CA LEU A 170 -0.82 0.21 -16.23
C LEU A 170 0.44 -0.67 -16.16
N ASP A 171 1.51 -0.23 -16.81
CA ASP A 171 2.82 -0.91 -16.80
C ASP A 171 3.96 0.13 -16.86
N TYR A 172 5.19 -0.34 -16.67
CA TYR A 172 6.40 0.45 -16.90
C TYR A 172 7.27 -0.18 -17.97
N ASP A 173 7.91 0.67 -18.77
CA ASP A 173 8.96 0.26 -19.70
C ASP A 173 10.04 1.35 -19.77
N PRO A 174 11.25 1.10 -19.23
CA PRO A 174 11.71 -0.19 -18.68
C PRO A 174 11.03 -0.58 -17.35
N VAL A 175 11.00 -1.88 -17.04
CA VAL A 175 10.54 -2.38 -15.73
C VAL A 175 11.53 -2.00 -14.60
N PRO A 176 11.08 -1.84 -13.34
CA PRO A 176 11.91 -1.44 -12.19
C PRO A 176 12.76 -2.59 -11.62
N PHE A 177 13.12 -3.58 -12.43
CA PHE A 177 13.91 -4.72 -12.01
C PHE A 177 14.62 -5.35 -13.21
N THR A 178 15.53 -6.27 -12.92
CA THR A 178 16.09 -7.19 -13.91
C THR A 178 16.01 -8.60 -13.34
N GLN A 179 16.17 -9.60 -14.19
CA GLN A 179 16.09 -10.99 -13.80
C GLN A 179 17.12 -11.83 -14.55
N GLY A 180 17.49 -12.96 -13.97
CA GLY A 180 18.47 -13.84 -14.57
C GLY A 180 18.65 -15.17 -13.86
N ARG A 181 19.50 -16.00 -14.43
CA ARG A 181 19.85 -17.33 -13.91
C ARG A 181 21.16 -17.30 -13.14
N LEU A 182 21.17 -17.92 -11.96
CA LEU A 182 22.37 -18.17 -11.18
C LEU A 182 23.22 -19.23 -11.87
N GLU A 183 24.39 -18.84 -12.32
CA GLU A 183 25.33 -19.72 -13.01
C GLU A 183 26.30 -20.39 -12.04
N THR A 184 26.74 -19.66 -11.02
CA THR A 184 27.71 -20.18 -10.04
C THR A 184 27.43 -19.58 -8.66
N VAL A 185 27.53 -20.41 -7.62
CA VAL A 185 27.42 -19.99 -6.21
C VAL A 185 28.62 -20.51 -5.43
N LEU A 186 29.52 -19.60 -5.02
CA LEU A 186 30.74 -19.91 -4.27
C LEU A 186 30.61 -19.35 -2.86
N SER A 187 29.96 -20.11 -1.96
CA SER A 187 29.67 -19.65 -0.59
C SER A 187 30.93 -19.35 0.21
N ASP A 188 31.98 -20.14 0.03
CA ASP A 188 33.25 -19.99 0.76
C ASP A 188 33.99 -18.71 0.33
N ASP A 189 33.84 -18.33 -0.93
CA ASP A 189 34.40 -17.09 -1.50
C ASP A 189 33.47 -15.88 -1.31
N GLY A 190 32.26 -16.09 -0.80
CA GLY A 190 31.27 -15.03 -0.63
C GLY A 190 30.76 -14.44 -1.95
N THR A 191 30.81 -15.19 -3.07
CA THR A 191 30.43 -14.68 -4.39
C THR A 191 29.43 -15.56 -5.15
N LEU A 192 28.72 -14.94 -6.08
CA LEU A 192 27.87 -15.62 -7.06
C LEU A 192 27.96 -14.95 -8.43
N THR A 193 27.60 -15.67 -9.49
CA THR A 193 27.49 -15.12 -10.85
C THR A 193 26.07 -15.28 -11.37
N LEU A 194 25.52 -14.20 -11.90
CA LEU A 194 24.19 -14.13 -12.52
C LEU A 194 24.34 -13.75 -13.99
N THR A 195 23.64 -14.46 -14.88
CA THR A 195 23.46 -14.03 -16.27
C THR A 195 22.05 -13.49 -16.44
N LEU A 196 21.92 -12.22 -16.82
CA LEU A 196 20.63 -11.55 -16.99
C LEU A 196 19.93 -11.99 -18.28
N ASP A 197 18.62 -12.17 -18.22
CA ASP A 197 17.80 -12.45 -19.38
C ASP A 197 17.80 -11.27 -20.37
N GLU A 198 17.53 -11.56 -21.65
CA GLU A 198 17.31 -10.54 -22.67
C GLU A 198 16.00 -9.78 -22.44
N GLY A 199 15.91 -8.54 -22.95
CA GLY A 199 14.70 -7.71 -22.82
C GLY A 199 14.55 -6.98 -21.48
N TYR A 200 15.39 -7.28 -20.48
CA TYR A 200 15.41 -6.58 -19.20
C TYR A 200 16.53 -5.54 -19.12
N PRO A 201 16.39 -4.47 -18.31
CA PRO A 201 17.49 -3.54 -18.02
C PRO A 201 18.72 -4.28 -17.49
N THR A 202 19.91 -3.84 -17.87
CA THR A 202 21.14 -4.31 -17.24
C THR A 202 21.38 -3.56 -15.92
N LEU A 203 22.23 -4.10 -15.04
CA LEU A 203 22.52 -3.45 -13.75
C LEU A 203 23.32 -2.15 -13.88
N ASP A 204 23.88 -1.87 -15.05
CA ASP A 204 24.51 -0.58 -15.37
C ASP A 204 23.48 0.50 -15.71
N HIS A 205 22.21 0.13 -15.92
CA HIS A 205 21.13 1.07 -16.18
C HIS A 205 20.93 2.01 -14.98
N SER A 206 20.65 3.29 -15.27
CA SER A 206 20.59 4.36 -14.27
C SER A 206 19.50 4.17 -13.21
N ILE A 207 18.49 3.33 -13.49
CA ILE A 207 17.43 3.00 -12.52
C ILE A 207 18.00 2.35 -11.25
N PHE A 208 19.04 1.51 -11.36
CA PHE A 208 19.66 0.85 -10.21
C PHE A 208 20.58 1.80 -9.43
N GLN A 209 21.12 2.84 -10.07
CA GLN A 209 21.95 3.85 -9.42
C GLN A 209 21.12 4.90 -8.68
N ARG A 210 19.89 5.15 -9.13
CA ARG A 210 18.95 6.10 -8.53
C ARG A 210 18.01 5.45 -7.52
N ALA A 211 18.00 4.12 -7.42
CA ALA A 211 17.11 3.40 -6.53
C ALA A 211 17.40 3.72 -5.05
N ASP A 212 16.35 3.90 -4.24
CA ASP A 212 16.48 3.98 -2.77
C ASP A 212 17.09 2.69 -2.20
N SER A 213 16.75 1.55 -2.81
CA SER A 213 17.28 0.25 -2.42
C SER A 213 17.40 -0.70 -3.61
N VAL A 214 18.50 -1.45 -3.65
CA VAL A 214 18.74 -2.52 -4.63
C VAL A 214 19.02 -3.82 -3.88
N TYR A 215 18.19 -4.81 -4.14
CA TYR A 215 18.31 -6.16 -3.56
C TYR A 215 17.73 -7.19 -4.52
N ALA A 216 18.01 -8.47 -4.26
CA ALA A 216 17.48 -9.57 -5.04
C ALA A 216 16.48 -10.42 -4.27
N MET A 217 15.54 -10.98 -5.02
CA MET A 217 14.62 -12.01 -4.58
C MET A 217 14.98 -13.32 -5.28
N VAL A 218 14.77 -14.45 -4.60
CA VAL A 218 15.15 -15.77 -5.11
C VAL A 218 13.93 -16.50 -5.65
N HIS A 219 14.08 -17.07 -6.83
CA HIS A 219 13.05 -17.81 -7.55
C HIS A 219 13.55 -19.21 -7.89
N GLU A 220 12.62 -20.15 -8.02
CA GLU A 220 12.86 -21.45 -8.62
C GLU A 220 13.20 -21.31 -10.12
N PRO A 221 13.76 -22.35 -10.75
CA PRO A 221 14.10 -22.32 -12.18
C PRO A 221 12.94 -21.99 -13.11
N ASP A 222 11.70 -22.27 -12.69
CA ASP A 222 10.46 -21.97 -13.43
C ASP A 222 9.96 -20.52 -13.22
N GLY A 223 10.62 -19.75 -12.35
CA GLY A 223 10.29 -18.35 -12.06
C GLY A 223 9.35 -18.14 -10.87
N GLN A 224 8.81 -19.19 -10.26
CA GLN A 224 8.05 -19.04 -9.01
C GLN A 224 8.96 -18.60 -7.86
N PHE A 225 8.42 -17.89 -6.87
CA PHE A 225 9.17 -17.57 -5.67
C PHE A 225 9.65 -18.85 -4.98
N PHE A 226 10.91 -18.84 -4.55
CA PHE A 226 11.50 -19.98 -3.84
C PHE A 226 10.70 -20.28 -2.56
N SER A 227 10.16 -21.49 -2.44
CA SER A 227 9.39 -21.85 -1.24
C SER A 227 10.30 -21.95 0.00
N GLY A 228 9.84 -21.41 1.13
CA GLY A 228 10.59 -21.45 2.38
C GLY A 228 11.80 -20.51 2.45
N VAL A 229 11.83 -19.39 1.69
CA VAL A 229 12.95 -18.43 1.78
C VAL A 229 13.21 -18.00 3.21
N ARG A 230 12.17 -17.68 4.00
CA ARG A 230 12.29 -17.24 5.40
C ARG A 230 12.92 -18.30 6.30
N ALA A 231 12.54 -19.57 6.11
CA ALA A 231 13.18 -20.69 6.80
C ALA A 231 14.64 -20.88 6.37
N ASN A 232 14.96 -20.45 5.16
CA ASN A 232 16.27 -20.51 4.50
C ASN A 232 16.98 -19.14 4.45
N GLY A 233 16.77 -18.28 5.46
CA GLY A 233 17.47 -17.01 5.61
C GLY A 233 16.64 -15.77 5.24
N PRO A 234 17.29 -14.59 5.13
CA PRO A 234 16.60 -13.37 4.73
C PRO A 234 15.93 -13.53 3.36
N PRO A 235 14.67 -13.07 3.21
CA PRO A 235 13.93 -13.14 1.95
C PRO A 235 14.50 -12.24 0.84
N GLU A 236 15.36 -11.30 1.23
CA GLU A 236 16.06 -10.37 0.36
C GLU A 236 17.55 -10.68 0.41
N LYS A 237 18.22 -10.58 -0.74
CA LYS A 237 19.68 -10.69 -0.83
C LYS A 237 20.23 -9.32 -1.22
N TYR A 238 21.01 -8.76 -0.32
CA TYR A 238 21.73 -7.52 -0.48
C TYR A 238 23.20 -7.79 -0.84
N PHE A 239 23.82 -6.82 -1.49
CA PHE A 239 25.13 -7.00 -2.11
C PHE A 239 26.07 -5.85 -1.72
N SER A 240 27.31 -6.22 -1.39
CA SER A 240 28.38 -5.26 -1.09
C SER A 240 29.13 -4.80 -2.34
N ASP A 241 29.10 -5.60 -3.41
CA ASP A 241 29.75 -5.31 -4.70
C ASP A 241 29.01 -6.04 -5.84
N ILE A 242 28.88 -5.37 -6.98
CA ILE A 242 28.33 -5.92 -8.23
C ILE A 242 29.27 -5.52 -9.35
N LYS A 243 29.83 -6.50 -10.07
CA LYS A 243 30.80 -6.29 -11.14
C LYS A 243 30.32 -6.89 -12.45
N HIS A 244 30.22 -6.07 -13.48
CA HIS A 244 30.03 -6.55 -14.85
C HIS A 244 31.24 -7.38 -15.30
N THR A 245 31.01 -8.62 -15.73
CA THR A 245 32.08 -9.55 -16.14
C THR A 245 32.11 -9.81 -17.65
N GLY A 246 31.13 -9.30 -18.39
CA GLY A 246 31.04 -9.38 -19.85
C GLY A 246 29.64 -9.78 -20.32
N GLY A 247 29.23 -9.30 -21.49
CA GLY A 247 27.88 -9.56 -22.04
C GLY A 247 26.79 -9.13 -21.06
N ARG A 248 25.93 -10.06 -20.65
CA ARG A 248 24.89 -9.85 -19.62
C ARG A 248 25.21 -10.55 -18.29
N ALA A 249 26.47 -10.90 -18.05
CA ALA A 249 26.92 -11.59 -16.85
C ALA A 249 27.50 -10.62 -15.81
N TYR A 250 27.16 -10.85 -14.55
CA TYR A 250 27.59 -10.05 -13.40
C TYR A 250 28.02 -10.96 -12.26
N ARG A 251 29.12 -10.60 -11.60
CA ARG A 251 29.55 -11.22 -10.34
C ARG A 251 29.09 -10.35 -9.17
N PHE A 252 28.48 -10.97 -8.18
CA PHE A 252 28.01 -10.31 -6.96
C PHE A 252 28.79 -10.81 -5.76
N SER A 253 29.02 -9.92 -4.80
CA SER A 253 29.43 -10.24 -3.43
C SER A 253 28.27 -9.94 -2.49
N LEU A 254 27.85 -10.92 -1.68
CA LEU A 254 26.80 -10.69 -0.68
C LEU A 254 27.28 -9.69 0.39
N ASP A 255 26.36 -8.94 0.98
CA ASP A 255 26.65 -8.12 2.15
C ASP A 255 26.39 -8.89 3.47
N SER A 256 26.64 -8.23 4.60
CA SER A 256 26.43 -8.80 5.94
C SER A 256 24.97 -8.96 6.35
N ASN A 257 24.03 -8.36 5.62
CA ASN A 257 22.59 -8.51 5.86
C ASN A 257 22.02 -9.77 5.17
N SER A 258 22.88 -10.51 4.46
CA SER A 258 22.51 -11.61 3.59
C SER A 258 23.29 -12.87 3.93
N ASN A 259 22.84 -13.99 3.38
CA ASN A 259 23.57 -15.25 3.41
C ASN A 259 23.24 -16.11 2.19
N PHE A 260 24.07 -17.13 1.95
CA PHE A 260 23.95 -18.03 0.81
C PHE A 260 22.81 -19.04 0.90
N ARG A 261 22.08 -19.10 2.02
CA ARG A 261 20.96 -20.02 2.16
C ARG A 261 19.86 -19.65 1.16
N GLY A 262 19.29 -20.66 0.51
CA GLY A 262 18.33 -20.48 -0.58
C GLY A 262 18.97 -20.15 -1.94
N LEU A 263 20.27 -19.89 -2.05
CA LEU A 263 20.94 -19.73 -3.34
C LEU A 263 21.44 -21.09 -3.84
N ALA A 264 21.27 -21.35 -5.14
CA ALA A 264 21.78 -22.55 -5.80
C ALA A 264 21.94 -22.26 -7.30
N GLU A 265 22.90 -22.93 -7.94
CA GLU A 265 23.03 -22.89 -9.40
C GLU A 265 21.72 -23.37 -10.07
N GLY A 266 21.34 -22.73 -11.17
CA GLY A 266 20.09 -23.01 -11.87
C GLY A 266 18.86 -22.30 -11.32
N ARG A 267 18.88 -21.84 -10.07
CA ARG A 267 17.85 -20.91 -9.57
C ARG A 267 17.93 -19.56 -10.27
N ARG A 268 16.92 -18.75 -10.05
CA ARG A 268 16.80 -17.44 -10.68
C ARG A 268 16.79 -16.33 -9.62
N LEU A 269 17.33 -15.17 -9.98
CA LEU A 269 17.24 -13.97 -9.16
C LEU A 269 16.51 -12.88 -9.93
N THR A 270 15.59 -12.21 -9.26
CA THR A 270 15.10 -10.89 -9.68
C THR A 270 15.78 -9.83 -8.83
N VAL A 271 16.55 -8.93 -9.45
CA VAL A 271 17.20 -7.79 -8.78
C VAL A 271 16.35 -6.55 -9.00
N VAL A 272 15.84 -5.95 -7.93
CA VAL A 272 14.89 -4.84 -7.99
C VAL A 272 15.56 -3.48 -7.76
N ALA A 273 14.98 -2.43 -8.35
CA ALA A 273 15.30 -1.03 -8.11
C ALA A 273 14.09 -0.38 -7.38
N ARG A 274 14.07 -0.46 -6.04
CA ARG A 274 12.93 -0.02 -5.21
C ARG A 274 13.00 1.49 -4.93
N ASN A 275 11.88 2.19 -5.13
CA ASN A 275 11.75 3.65 -4.92
C ASN A 275 10.47 4.08 -4.18
N ASN A 276 9.67 3.12 -3.69
CA ASN A 276 8.42 3.36 -2.95
C ASN A 276 7.36 4.24 -3.67
N GLY A 277 7.52 4.48 -4.97
CA GLY A 277 6.54 5.19 -5.80
C GLY A 277 5.40 4.27 -6.21
N ALA A 278 4.18 4.54 -5.74
CA ALA A 278 3.03 3.74 -6.13
C ALA A 278 2.58 4.06 -7.57
N VAL A 279 1.91 3.13 -8.26
CA VAL A 279 1.38 3.43 -9.61
C VAL A 279 0.13 4.28 -9.50
N LEU A 280 -0.80 3.89 -8.63
CA LEU A 280 -2.00 4.66 -8.33
C LEU A 280 -1.99 5.03 -6.84
N SER A 281 -1.90 6.32 -6.55
CA SER A 281 -1.89 6.85 -5.19
C SER A 281 -3.03 7.82 -4.96
N MET A 282 -3.86 7.56 -3.94
CA MET A 282 -4.90 8.48 -3.45
C MET A 282 -4.51 8.95 -2.05
N TYR A 283 -4.55 10.25 -1.82
CA TYR A 283 -4.29 10.83 -0.51
C TYR A 283 -5.38 11.84 -0.16
N LYS A 284 -6.09 11.61 0.95
CA LYS A 284 -7.21 12.47 1.39
C LYS A 284 -8.31 12.61 0.33
N THR A 285 -8.71 11.49 -0.25
CA THR A 285 -9.77 11.44 -1.26
C THR A 285 -10.98 10.72 -0.68
N GLU A 286 -12.16 11.30 -0.87
CA GLU A 286 -13.43 10.70 -0.49
C GLU A 286 -13.85 9.71 -1.59
N ASN A 287 -14.22 8.48 -1.19
CA ASN A 287 -14.74 7.43 -2.09
C ASN A 287 -13.96 7.16 -3.41
N PRO A 288 -12.62 6.94 -3.39
CA PRO A 288 -11.93 6.52 -4.60
C PRO A 288 -12.29 5.07 -4.97
N ASN A 289 -12.64 4.83 -6.23
CA ASN A 289 -13.07 3.52 -6.74
C ASN A 289 -12.16 3.04 -7.87
N PHE A 290 -11.71 1.78 -7.77
CA PHE A 290 -10.94 1.10 -8.80
C PHE A 290 -11.70 -0.15 -9.26
N GLU A 291 -12.04 -0.24 -10.54
CA GLU A 291 -12.85 -1.34 -11.09
C GLU A 291 -12.15 -1.94 -12.32
N ASN A 292 -11.85 -3.24 -12.32
CA ASN A 292 -11.15 -3.89 -13.44
C ASN A 292 -9.85 -3.16 -13.88
N VAL A 293 -9.08 -2.68 -12.90
CA VAL A 293 -7.77 -2.07 -13.14
C VAL A 293 -6.69 -3.14 -13.07
N THR A 294 -5.83 -3.21 -14.08
CA THR A 294 -4.67 -4.12 -14.10
C THR A 294 -3.37 -3.34 -13.94
N ILE A 295 -2.54 -3.71 -12.97
CA ILE A 295 -1.17 -3.18 -12.83
C ILE A 295 -0.18 -4.32 -13.07
N ARG A 296 0.73 -4.11 -14.02
CA ARG A 296 1.73 -5.09 -14.44
C ARG A 296 3.04 -4.97 -13.69
N THR A 297 3.39 -3.76 -13.24
CA THR A 297 4.56 -3.52 -12.40
C THR A 297 4.54 -2.15 -11.74
N ALA A 298 5.34 -2.02 -10.68
CA ALA A 298 5.56 -0.81 -9.90
C ALA A 298 6.96 -0.86 -9.26
N SER A 299 7.59 0.29 -9.00
CA SER A 299 8.82 0.40 -8.18
C SER A 299 8.54 0.60 -6.68
N GLY A 300 7.27 0.68 -6.33
CA GLY A 300 6.70 0.70 -4.98
C GLY A 300 5.47 -0.18 -4.93
N ALA A 301 4.45 0.23 -4.17
CA ALA A 301 3.19 -0.49 -4.12
C ALA A 301 2.38 -0.29 -5.42
N ASP A 302 1.47 -1.19 -5.78
CA ASP A 302 0.64 -0.98 -6.98
C ASP A 302 -0.41 0.10 -6.73
N PHE A 303 -1.21 -0.10 -5.66
CA PHE A 303 -2.19 0.84 -5.16
C PHE A 303 -1.80 1.35 -3.77
N SER A 304 -1.88 2.66 -3.54
CA SER A 304 -1.73 3.26 -2.21
C SER A 304 -2.84 4.25 -1.91
N VAL A 305 -3.71 3.90 -0.97
CA VAL A 305 -4.78 4.78 -0.46
C VAL A 305 -4.44 5.19 0.97
N GLN A 306 -4.34 6.50 1.19
CA GLN A 306 -3.91 7.07 2.46
C GLN A 306 -4.91 8.13 2.92
N VAL A 307 -5.45 8.00 4.13
CA VAL A 307 -6.43 8.96 4.67
C VAL A 307 -7.63 9.14 3.74
N CYS A 308 -8.01 8.08 3.02
CA CYS A 308 -9.21 8.09 2.18
C CYS A 308 -10.42 7.63 2.99
N GLU A 309 -11.61 8.05 2.60
CA GLU A 309 -12.82 7.73 3.37
C GLU A 309 -13.24 6.27 3.20
N SER A 310 -13.71 5.91 2.01
CA SER A 310 -14.18 4.57 1.68
C SER A 310 -13.59 4.05 0.35
N PRO A 311 -12.29 3.74 0.28
CA PRO A 311 -11.67 3.25 -0.95
C PRO A 311 -12.18 1.85 -1.34
N THR A 312 -12.48 1.65 -2.63
CA THR A 312 -12.91 0.35 -3.15
C THR A 312 -12.02 -0.16 -4.28
N PHE A 313 -11.75 -1.47 -4.26
CA PHE A 313 -11.01 -2.20 -5.28
C PHE A 313 -11.86 -3.41 -5.68
N ARG A 314 -12.31 -3.43 -6.93
CA ARG A 314 -13.16 -4.48 -7.47
C ARG A 314 -12.56 -5.02 -8.76
N ASP A 315 -12.47 -6.34 -8.87
CA ASP A 315 -11.99 -7.04 -10.07
C ASP A 315 -10.59 -6.59 -10.52
N CYS A 316 -9.77 -6.06 -9.60
CA CYS A 316 -8.45 -5.53 -9.92
C CYS A 316 -7.40 -6.65 -10.02
N THR A 317 -6.45 -6.50 -10.94
CA THR A 317 -5.38 -7.47 -11.17
C THR A 317 -4.00 -6.85 -10.92
N VAL A 318 -3.18 -7.52 -10.12
CA VAL A 318 -1.74 -7.22 -10.01
C VAL A 318 -0.98 -8.48 -10.40
N ALA A 319 -0.53 -8.54 -11.64
CA ALA A 319 0.16 -9.72 -12.15
C ALA A 319 1.02 -9.39 -13.37
N PRO A 320 2.11 -10.14 -13.61
CA PRO A 320 2.88 -9.99 -14.83
C PRO A 320 1.99 -10.19 -16.07
N PRO A 321 2.36 -9.66 -17.24
CA PRO A 321 1.62 -9.89 -18.48
C PRO A 321 1.45 -11.39 -18.75
N PRO A 322 0.27 -11.85 -19.21
CA PRO A 322 0.07 -13.24 -19.59
C PRO A 322 1.10 -13.66 -20.65
N ASN A 323 1.62 -14.88 -20.55
CA ASN A 323 2.64 -15.43 -21.44
C ASN A 323 3.96 -14.63 -21.51
N SER A 324 4.26 -13.84 -20.48
CA SER A 324 5.59 -13.25 -20.29
C SER A 324 6.50 -14.14 -19.43
N ASP A 325 7.80 -13.91 -19.51
CA ASP A 325 8.80 -14.53 -18.64
C ASP A 325 9.10 -13.70 -17.38
N ARG A 326 8.32 -12.64 -17.11
CA ARG A 326 8.49 -11.77 -15.95
C ARG A 326 8.27 -12.58 -14.67
N GLN A 327 9.28 -12.60 -13.81
CA GLN A 327 9.22 -13.28 -12.51
C GLN A 327 8.46 -12.50 -11.45
N LEU A 328 8.22 -11.21 -11.71
CA LEU A 328 7.71 -10.25 -10.76
C LEU A 328 6.70 -9.34 -11.46
N SER A 329 5.60 -9.06 -10.76
CA SER A 329 4.69 -7.96 -11.06
C SER A 329 5.24 -6.72 -10.38
N SER A 330 4.97 -6.56 -9.09
CA SER A 330 5.37 -5.41 -8.28
C SER A 330 6.58 -5.69 -7.43
N VAL A 331 7.46 -4.71 -7.24
CA VAL A 331 8.61 -4.84 -6.32
C VAL A 331 8.22 -4.73 -4.85
N ALA A 332 7.01 -4.24 -4.55
CA ALA A 332 6.50 -4.11 -3.19
C ALA A 332 5.06 -4.65 -3.05
N ASP A 333 4.27 -4.03 -2.16
CA ASP A 333 2.91 -4.44 -1.80
C ASP A 333 1.91 -4.23 -2.95
N GLY A 334 0.86 -5.05 -3.02
CA GLY A 334 -0.22 -4.88 -4.00
C GLY A 334 -1.09 -3.67 -3.66
N ILE A 335 -1.94 -3.82 -2.65
CA ILE A 335 -2.81 -2.75 -2.15
C ILE A 335 -2.35 -2.33 -0.76
N ARG A 336 -2.00 -1.05 -0.60
CA ARG A 336 -1.73 -0.43 0.71
C ARG A 336 -2.86 0.50 1.12
N ILE A 337 -3.52 0.13 2.21
CA ILE A 337 -4.53 0.93 2.90
C ILE A 337 -3.88 1.48 4.17
N THR A 338 -3.79 2.81 4.31
CA THR A 338 -3.15 3.41 5.48
C THR A 338 -3.93 4.59 6.02
N ASN A 339 -4.26 4.55 7.30
CA ASN A 339 -5.05 5.56 8.00
C ASN A 339 -6.37 5.95 7.30
N CYS A 340 -7.06 5.03 6.62
CA CYS A 340 -8.36 5.31 6.01
C CYS A 340 -9.46 5.41 7.10
N LEU A 341 -10.55 6.13 6.80
CA LEU A 341 -11.49 6.60 7.82
C LEU A 341 -12.62 5.61 8.08
N GLU A 342 -13.42 5.34 7.05
CA GLU A 342 -14.65 4.58 7.20
C GLU A 342 -14.41 3.11 6.85
N ARG A 343 -14.64 2.71 5.59
CA ARG A 343 -14.57 1.32 5.14
C ARG A 343 -13.74 1.17 3.89
N SER A 344 -12.71 0.32 3.94
CA SER A 344 -12.01 -0.13 2.73
C SER A 344 -12.58 -1.45 2.20
N THR A 345 -12.75 -1.59 0.88
CA THR A 345 -13.24 -2.84 0.28
C THR A 345 -12.29 -3.35 -0.78
N VAL A 346 -11.89 -4.62 -0.70
CA VAL A 346 -11.08 -5.34 -1.69
C VAL A 346 -11.81 -6.63 -2.07
N GLU A 347 -12.33 -6.69 -3.29
CA GLU A 347 -13.16 -7.81 -3.74
C GLU A 347 -12.87 -8.27 -5.15
N ASN A 348 -12.90 -9.59 -5.35
CA ASN A 348 -12.71 -10.24 -6.64
C ASN A 348 -11.35 -9.91 -7.31
N CYS A 349 -10.35 -9.49 -6.54
CA CYS A 349 -9.03 -9.15 -7.05
C CYS A 349 -8.15 -10.38 -7.22
N TYR A 350 -7.21 -10.29 -8.17
CA TYR A 350 -6.22 -11.34 -8.46
C TYR A 350 -4.79 -10.78 -8.37
N HIS A 351 -4.00 -11.26 -7.41
CA HIS A 351 -2.59 -10.84 -7.25
C HIS A 351 -1.63 -12.02 -7.37
N ASP A 352 -0.62 -11.88 -8.23
CA ASP A 352 0.39 -12.91 -8.54
C ASP A 352 1.78 -12.29 -8.68
N SER A 353 2.79 -12.95 -8.10
CA SER A 353 4.20 -12.59 -8.28
C SER A 353 4.58 -11.22 -7.70
N LEU A 354 4.14 -10.90 -6.48
CA LEU A 354 4.51 -9.63 -5.83
C LEU A 354 5.72 -9.79 -4.91
N GLY A 355 6.49 -8.70 -4.86
CA GLY A 355 7.67 -8.54 -4.04
C GLY A 355 7.37 -8.24 -2.57
N ASP A 356 6.12 -8.07 -2.14
CA ASP A 356 5.75 -7.87 -0.74
C ASP A 356 4.30 -8.36 -0.48
N ASP A 357 3.60 -7.77 0.49
CA ASP A 357 2.26 -8.19 0.88
C ASP A 357 1.21 -7.95 -0.23
N SER A 358 0.26 -8.87 -0.46
CA SER A 358 -0.80 -8.62 -1.48
C SER A 358 -1.73 -7.50 -1.06
N VAL A 359 -2.16 -7.48 0.20
CA VAL A 359 -2.92 -6.39 0.81
C VAL A 359 -2.33 -6.08 2.18
N ALA A 360 -1.95 -4.82 2.39
CA ALA A 360 -1.50 -4.31 3.68
C ALA A 360 -2.47 -3.24 4.19
N VAL A 361 -3.12 -3.52 5.32
CA VAL A 361 -3.91 -2.55 6.09
C VAL A 361 -3.06 -2.10 7.27
N ASP A 362 -2.57 -0.86 7.21
CA ASP A 362 -1.60 -0.31 8.16
C ASP A 362 -2.13 0.94 8.85
N ASN A 363 -1.56 1.24 10.02
CA ASN A 363 -1.82 2.45 10.78
C ASN A 363 -0.54 3.13 11.19
N ARG A 364 -0.43 4.42 10.89
CA ARG A 364 0.66 5.29 11.33
C ARG A 364 0.20 6.12 12.52
N MET A 365 1.06 6.12 13.54
CA MET A 365 0.95 6.92 14.74
C MET A 365 2.04 7.99 14.74
N THR A 366 1.86 9.07 15.48
CA THR A 366 2.94 10.00 15.80
C THR A 366 3.55 9.72 17.16
N THR A 367 4.66 10.39 17.49
CA THR A 367 5.32 10.34 18.80
C THR A 367 5.27 11.71 19.45
N ILE A 368 4.92 11.78 20.73
CA ILE A 368 5.03 12.98 21.55
C ILE A 368 6.51 13.33 21.72
N ARG A 369 6.90 14.54 21.33
CA ARG A 369 8.25 15.06 21.53
C ARG A 369 8.40 15.74 22.89
N ARG A 370 7.47 16.62 23.22
CA ARG A 370 7.44 17.37 24.46
C ARG A 370 6.09 18.00 24.74
N PHE A 371 5.86 18.36 25.99
CA PHE A 371 4.72 19.18 26.40
C PHE A 371 5.06 20.66 26.22
N GLN A 372 4.14 21.44 25.66
CA GLN A 372 4.21 22.90 25.66
C GLN A 372 3.51 23.48 26.89
N ASP A 373 2.41 22.85 27.30
CA ASP A 373 1.66 23.12 28.53
C ASP A 373 0.90 21.84 28.93
N ASP A 374 -0.02 21.94 29.90
CA ASP A 374 -0.72 20.77 30.44
C ASP A 374 -1.76 20.17 29.48
N ARG A 375 -2.12 20.87 28.40
CA ARG A 375 -3.08 20.45 27.35
C ARG A 375 -2.46 20.33 25.96
N THR A 376 -1.28 20.87 25.73
CA THR A 376 -0.67 20.97 24.40
C THR A 376 0.62 20.17 24.30
N VAL A 377 0.69 19.30 23.29
CA VAL A 377 1.88 18.50 22.97
C VAL A 377 2.46 18.87 21.60
N GLU A 378 3.78 18.92 21.51
CA GLU A 378 4.50 18.91 20.23
C GLU A 378 4.74 17.45 19.82
N VAL A 379 4.51 17.12 18.54
CA VAL A 379 4.62 15.76 18.03
C VAL A 379 5.58 15.67 16.84
N LYS A 380 6.02 14.45 16.50
CA LYS A 380 6.77 14.21 15.26
C LYS A 380 5.86 14.40 14.05
N GLU A 381 6.35 15.08 13.02
CA GLU A 381 5.67 15.05 11.73
C GLU A 381 5.86 13.66 11.10
N ILE A 382 4.79 12.84 11.08
CA ILE A 382 4.79 11.50 10.51
C ILE A 382 3.72 11.44 9.43
N HIS A 383 4.08 11.03 8.22
CA HIS A 383 3.11 10.80 7.15
C HIS A 383 2.59 9.33 7.18
N PRO A 384 1.28 9.09 6.98
CA PRO A 384 0.21 10.04 6.73
C PRO A 384 -0.65 10.36 7.97
N PHE A 385 -0.06 10.43 9.17
CA PHE A 385 -0.80 10.78 10.39
C PHE A 385 -1.38 12.20 10.30
N VAL A 386 -2.69 12.31 10.49
CA VAL A 386 -3.42 13.59 10.45
C VAL A 386 -4.44 13.66 11.58
N VAL A 387 -4.79 14.88 11.98
CA VAL A 387 -5.70 15.17 13.10
C VAL A 387 -6.55 16.39 12.76
N LYS A 388 -7.79 16.43 13.23
CA LYS A 388 -8.65 17.62 13.25
C LYS A 388 -9.22 17.86 14.64
N ALA A 389 -9.73 19.07 14.87
CA ALA A 389 -10.51 19.37 16.07
C ALA A 389 -11.73 18.44 16.17
N GLY A 390 -12.03 17.99 17.38
CA GLY A 390 -13.07 17.00 17.69
C GLY A 390 -12.64 15.54 17.55
N ASP A 391 -11.47 15.24 16.96
CA ASP A 391 -10.98 13.86 16.93
C ASP A 391 -10.65 13.33 18.32
N SER A 392 -10.84 12.02 18.51
CA SER A 392 -10.30 11.30 19.65
C SER A 392 -8.98 10.61 19.28
N LEU A 393 -8.00 10.68 20.17
CA LEU A 393 -6.71 10.02 20.02
C LEU A 393 -6.55 8.91 21.07
N GLU A 394 -5.82 7.86 20.70
CA GLU A 394 -5.37 6.83 21.63
C GLU A 394 -3.86 6.90 21.82
N ALA A 395 -3.40 6.62 23.05
CA ALA A 395 -1.99 6.64 23.41
C ALA A 395 -1.44 5.24 23.75
N LEU A 396 -0.21 4.98 23.30
CA LEU A 396 0.59 3.81 23.66
C LEU A 396 1.93 4.26 24.23
N SER A 397 2.43 3.57 25.26
CA SER A 397 3.82 3.73 25.69
C SER A 397 4.80 3.26 24.59
N PRO A 398 6.10 3.62 24.68
CA PRO A 398 7.13 3.04 23.82
C PRO A 398 7.20 1.50 23.86
N THR A 399 6.71 0.90 24.95
CA THR A 399 6.63 -0.55 25.14
C THR A 399 5.30 -1.16 24.67
N GLY A 400 4.42 -0.37 24.05
CA GLY A 400 3.14 -0.83 23.49
C GLY A 400 2.00 -0.96 24.51
N VAL A 401 2.14 -0.40 25.72
CA VAL A 401 1.08 -0.43 26.73
C VAL A 401 0.09 0.70 26.47
N ARG A 402 -1.20 0.35 26.30
CA ARG A 402 -2.28 1.34 26.16
C ARG A 402 -2.42 2.20 27.39
N LYS A 403 -2.61 3.50 27.16
CA LYS A 403 -2.93 4.48 28.20
C LYS A 403 -4.44 4.61 28.39
N THR A 404 -4.82 5.47 29.31
CA THR A 404 -6.20 5.93 29.52
C THR A 404 -6.72 6.60 28.25
N ASP A 405 -8.05 6.62 28.12
CA ASP A 405 -8.73 7.40 27.09
C ASP A 405 -8.34 8.88 27.25
N LEU A 406 -8.19 9.56 26.11
CA LEU A 406 -7.81 10.97 26.06
C LEU A 406 -9.03 11.83 25.77
N PRO A 407 -9.08 13.07 26.30
CA PRO A 407 -10.06 14.05 25.85
C PRO A 407 -9.94 14.31 24.34
N PRO A 408 -11.01 14.80 23.68
CA PRO A 408 -10.94 15.19 22.28
C PRO A 408 -9.91 16.28 22.01
N VAL A 409 -9.51 16.39 20.75
CA VAL A 409 -8.62 17.45 20.27
C VAL A 409 -9.41 18.76 20.17
N GLU A 410 -8.99 19.80 20.89
CA GLU A 410 -9.55 21.15 20.78
C GLU A 410 -9.06 21.82 19.49
N SER A 411 -7.75 21.77 19.25
CA SER A 411 -7.15 22.39 18.08
C SER A 411 -5.84 21.73 17.69
N VAL A 412 -5.43 21.95 16.44
CA VAL A 412 -4.22 21.39 15.85
C VAL A 412 -3.52 22.47 15.03
N GLN A 413 -2.20 22.57 15.18
CA GLN A 413 -1.38 23.41 14.32
C GLN A 413 -0.53 22.51 13.44
N GLY A 414 -0.55 22.77 12.14
CA GLY A 414 0.21 22.03 11.13
C GLY A 414 0.84 22.97 10.11
N PRO A 415 1.55 22.43 9.11
CA PRO A 415 2.04 23.23 7.99
C PRO A 415 0.87 23.81 7.19
N SER A 416 1.04 25.02 6.66
CA SER A 416 0.01 25.80 5.98
C SER A 416 -0.55 25.16 4.70
N ALA A 417 0.15 24.20 4.10
CA ALA A 417 -0.23 23.52 2.86
C ALA A 417 -1.02 22.20 3.07
N SER A 418 -1.82 22.11 4.14
CA SER A 418 -2.66 20.92 4.39
C SER A 418 -3.91 20.95 3.53
N VAL A 419 -4.21 19.84 2.84
CA VAL A 419 -5.48 19.64 2.11
C VAL A 419 -6.54 19.09 3.06
N GLY A 420 -7.77 19.60 2.99
CA GLY A 420 -8.88 19.18 3.87
C GLY A 420 -8.77 19.67 5.32
N ASP A 421 -9.73 19.26 6.15
CA ASP A 421 -9.87 19.67 7.56
C ASP A 421 -8.89 18.96 8.51
N ARG A 422 -8.50 17.71 8.20
CA ARG A 422 -7.49 16.95 8.94
C ARG A 422 -6.10 17.39 8.54
N VAL A 423 -5.35 18.04 9.42
CA VAL A 423 -3.99 18.55 9.12
C VAL A 423 -2.90 17.61 9.65
N LYS A 424 -1.69 17.72 9.10
CA LYS A 424 -0.51 17.04 9.69
C LYS A 424 -0.08 17.81 10.95
N PRO A 425 -0.11 17.22 12.15
CA PRO A 425 0.14 17.98 13.37
C PRO A 425 1.63 18.25 13.57
N ILE A 426 1.96 19.50 13.93
CA ILE A 426 3.18 19.91 14.64
C ILE A 426 2.86 19.97 16.14
N THR A 427 1.73 20.60 16.49
CA THR A 427 1.19 20.61 17.86
C THR A 427 -0.26 20.15 17.87
N ILE A 428 -0.65 19.53 18.98
CA ILE A 428 -2.02 19.09 19.26
C ILE A 428 -2.39 19.65 20.64
N THR A 429 -3.48 20.40 20.71
CA THR A 429 -4.07 20.90 21.96
C THR A 429 -5.35 20.13 22.23
N PHE A 430 -5.43 19.53 23.40
CA PHE A 430 -6.59 18.78 23.88
C PHE A 430 -7.58 19.68 24.63
N GLU A 431 -8.85 19.29 24.68
CA GLU A 431 -9.90 20.04 25.40
C GLU A 431 -9.60 20.11 26.91
N GLU A 432 -9.08 19.02 27.49
CA GLU A 432 -8.74 18.91 28.92
C GLU A 432 -7.24 18.61 29.15
N PRO A 433 -6.69 18.82 30.36
CA PRO A 433 -5.30 18.48 30.69
C PRO A 433 -4.97 17.00 30.48
N VAL A 434 -3.83 16.74 29.83
CA VAL A 434 -3.34 15.39 29.48
C VAL A 434 -1.99 15.04 30.09
N ARG A 435 -1.37 15.98 30.83
CA ARG A 435 -0.02 15.80 31.38
C ARG A 435 0.14 14.64 32.36
N GLU A 436 -0.92 14.30 33.09
CA GLU A 436 -0.92 13.14 34.00
C GLU A 436 -1.19 11.81 33.27
N ALA A 437 -1.75 11.87 32.05
CA ALA A 437 -2.12 10.70 31.25
C ALA A 437 -1.01 10.28 30.26
N LEU A 438 -0.19 11.22 29.81
CA LEU A 438 0.77 11.06 28.73
C LEU A 438 2.21 11.32 29.21
N ALA A 439 3.17 10.76 28.48
CA ALA A 439 4.59 11.02 28.65
C ALA A 439 5.26 11.38 27.31
N GLU A 440 6.39 12.08 27.36
CA GLU A 440 7.25 12.25 26.19
C GLU A 440 7.72 10.88 25.68
N GLY A 441 7.68 10.68 24.37
CA GLY A 441 7.96 9.39 23.74
C GLY A 441 6.75 8.48 23.57
N ASP A 442 5.62 8.73 24.23
CA ASP A 442 4.38 8.00 23.95
C ASP A 442 3.94 8.20 22.49
N PHE A 443 3.30 7.18 21.92
CA PHE A 443 2.73 7.20 20.58
C PHE A 443 1.27 7.65 20.61
N LEU A 444 0.85 8.46 19.64
CA LEU A 444 -0.54 8.88 19.46
C LEU A 444 -1.08 8.36 18.13
N GLY A 445 -2.18 7.59 18.20
CA GLY A 445 -2.98 7.14 17.06
C GLY A 445 -4.30 7.90 17.01
N ASN A 446 -4.83 8.12 15.80
CA ASN A 446 -6.11 8.80 15.61
C ASN A 446 -7.17 7.76 15.27
N THR A 447 -8.17 7.63 16.14
CA THR A 447 -9.21 6.60 16.01
C THR A 447 -10.15 6.86 14.83
N ALA A 448 -10.19 8.08 14.32
CA ALA A 448 -10.96 8.41 13.13
C ALA A 448 -10.24 8.05 11.82
N THR A 449 -8.95 7.70 11.87
CA THR A 449 -8.12 7.39 10.68
C THR A 449 -7.26 6.17 10.94
N ASN A 450 -7.84 5.08 11.44
CA ASN A 450 -7.12 3.87 11.88
C ASN A 450 -7.44 2.64 11.01
N SER A 451 -8.01 2.83 9.83
CA SER A 451 -8.31 1.78 8.85
C SER A 451 -8.99 0.55 9.47
N GLU A 452 -9.82 0.75 10.50
CA GLU A 452 -10.32 -0.35 11.32
C GLU A 452 -11.39 -1.17 10.61
N ASN A 453 -12.19 -0.55 9.73
CA ASN A 453 -13.20 -1.28 8.97
C ASN A 453 -12.69 -1.57 7.57
N TYR A 454 -12.55 -2.85 7.26
CA TYR A 454 -12.25 -3.32 5.92
C TYR A 454 -13.00 -4.61 5.59
N THR A 455 -13.18 -4.85 4.30
CA THR A 455 -13.75 -6.08 3.77
C THR A 455 -12.83 -6.60 2.68
N ILE A 456 -12.27 -7.80 2.86
CA ILE A 456 -11.41 -8.47 1.88
C ILE A 456 -12.06 -9.82 1.58
N ARG A 457 -12.63 -9.98 0.38
CA ARG A 457 -13.44 -11.16 0.02
C ARG A 457 -13.26 -11.60 -1.42
N ASN A 458 -13.41 -12.89 -1.70
CA ASN A 458 -13.41 -13.46 -3.05
C ASN A 458 -12.14 -13.17 -3.87
N ASN A 459 -11.00 -12.97 -3.22
CA ASN A 459 -9.74 -12.68 -3.89
C ASN A 459 -8.91 -13.95 -4.08
N GLU A 460 -8.08 -13.97 -5.12
CA GLU A 460 -7.05 -14.98 -5.35
C GLU A 460 -5.66 -14.35 -5.26
N PHE A 461 -4.90 -14.74 -4.24
CA PHE A 461 -3.53 -14.28 -4.02
C PHE A 461 -2.56 -15.46 -4.02
N ARG A 462 -1.57 -15.45 -4.90
CA ARG A 462 -0.57 -16.53 -5.02
C ARG A 462 0.83 -16.03 -5.39
N ASN A 463 1.84 -16.85 -5.09
CA ASN A 463 3.23 -16.61 -5.47
C ASN A 463 3.75 -15.23 -5.02
N HIS A 464 3.78 -14.98 -3.71
CA HIS A 464 4.27 -13.72 -3.13
C HIS A 464 5.54 -14.00 -2.32
N ARG A 465 6.44 -13.01 -2.23
CA ARG A 465 7.62 -13.12 -1.35
C ARG A 465 7.23 -13.06 0.14
N ALA A 466 6.25 -12.21 0.48
CA ALA A 466 5.89 -11.88 1.85
C ALA A 466 4.52 -12.47 2.24
N ASN A 467 3.69 -11.73 2.98
CA ASN A 467 2.38 -12.21 3.39
C ASN A 467 1.37 -12.05 2.25
N LEU A 468 0.23 -12.73 2.33
CA LEU A 468 -0.86 -12.43 1.42
C LEU A 468 -1.64 -11.22 1.92
N ILE A 469 -2.03 -11.26 3.19
CA ILE A 469 -2.73 -10.16 3.85
C ILE A 469 -1.97 -9.85 5.14
N ARG A 470 -1.60 -8.59 5.31
CA ARG A 470 -1.14 -8.03 6.58
C ARG A 470 -2.16 -7.01 7.05
N ALA A 471 -2.74 -7.23 8.22
CA ALA A 471 -3.60 -6.25 8.88
C ALA A 471 -2.99 -5.89 10.23
N VAL A 472 -2.43 -4.68 10.32
CA VAL A 472 -1.93 -4.11 11.57
C VAL A 472 -3.04 -3.27 12.18
N LEU A 473 -3.92 -3.94 12.92
CA LEU A 473 -4.91 -3.28 13.74
C LEU A 473 -4.21 -2.72 14.98
N VAL A 474 -4.15 -1.39 15.09
CA VAL A 474 -3.96 -0.72 16.39
C VAL A 474 -5.36 -0.43 16.93
N ALA A 475 -6.16 -1.48 17.09
CA ALA A 475 -7.43 -1.40 17.79
C ALA A 475 -7.20 -2.01 19.18
N VAL A 476 -7.10 -1.16 20.21
CA VAL A 476 -7.11 -1.64 21.60
C VAL A 476 -8.53 -1.69 22.17
N SER A 477 -9.55 -1.43 21.34
CA SER A 477 -10.92 -1.83 21.62
C SER A 477 -11.24 -3.13 20.87
N SER A 478 -11.81 -4.11 21.58
CA SER A 478 -12.26 -5.37 21.02
C SER A 478 -13.39 -5.13 20.01
N ARG A 479 -13.03 -4.85 18.75
CA ARG A 479 -13.99 -4.71 17.65
C ARG A 479 -13.67 -5.74 16.58
N THR A 480 -14.72 -6.47 16.23
CA THR A 480 -14.75 -7.73 15.47
C THR A 480 -14.22 -7.55 14.04
N ILE A 481 -13.33 -8.45 13.59
CA ILE A 481 -13.09 -8.69 12.15
C ILE A 481 -14.42 -9.18 11.58
N SER A 482 -15.11 -8.35 10.80
CA SER A 482 -16.50 -8.61 10.39
C SER A 482 -16.65 -9.54 9.18
N SER A 483 -15.58 -9.95 8.50
CA SER A 483 -15.52 -11.18 7.69
C SER A 483 -14.22 -11.28 6.90
N LEU A 484 -13.54 -12.43 7.01
CA LEU A 484 -12.71 -12.97 5.93
C LEU A 484 -13.56 -14.10 5.32
N ALA A 485 -14.32 -13.80 4.27
CA ALA A 485 -15.15 -14.79 3.59
C ALA A 485 -14.49 -15.18 2.26
N HIS A 486 -14.23 -16.49 2.11
CA HIS A 486 -13.61 -17.13 0.95
C HIS A 486 -12.37 -16.41 0.39
N ILE A 487 -11.22 -16.67 1.02
CA ILE A 487 -9.91 -16.45 0.40
C ILE A 487 -9.44 -17.80 -0.12
N SER A 488 -9.35 -17.95 -1.44
CA SER A 488 -8.64 -19.09 -2.03
C SER A 488 -7.15 -18.82 -1.92
N VAL A 489 -6.57 -19.25 -0.80
CA VAL A 489 -5.13 -19.18 -0.58
C VAL A 489 -4.49 -20.39 -1.27
N ARG A 490 -3.92 -20.20 -2.45
CA ARG A 490 -2.92 -21.14 -3.00
C ARG A 490 -1.54 -20.57 -2.72
N SER A 491 -1.03 -20.90 -1.54
CA SER A 491 0.24 -20.40 -1.04
C SER A 491 1.13 -21.56 -0.59
N ASN A 492 2.39 -21.52 -0.99
CA ASN A 492 3.45 -22.33 -0.38
C ASN A 492 3.97 -21.72 0.95
N TYR A 493 3.30 -20.67 1.45
CA TYR A 493 3.60 -19.94 2.68
C TYR A 493 2.46 -20.10 3.69
N ILE A 494 2.77 -20.74 4.82
CA ILE A 494 1.91 -20.78 5.99
C ILE A 494 1.98 -19.40 6.67
N ALA A 495 0.83 -18.75 6.84
CA ALA A 495 0.72 -17.55 7.65
C ALA A 495 0.95 -17.91 9.12
N GLU A 496 2.01 -17.38 9.75
CA GLU A 496 2.11 -17.38 11.20
C GLU A 496 1.33 -16.17 11.76
N PRO A 497 0.37 -16.37 12.67
CA PRO A 497 -0.20 -15.26 13.42
C PRO A 497 0.84 -14.77 14.43
N LEU A 498 1.26 -13.51 14.31
CA LEU A 498 1.84 -12.79 15.46
C LEU A 498 0.69 -12.63 16.48
N GLY A 499 0.82 -13.30 17.63
CA GLY A 499 -0.27 -13.65 18.58
C GLY A 499 -1.09 -12.48 19.13
N THR A 500 -2.20 -12.68 19.84
CA THR A 500 -2.84 -13.88 20.41
C THR A 500 -4.35 -13.84 20.14
N GLY A 501 -4.85 -14.83 19.39
CA GLY A 501 -6.28 -15.05 19.19
C GLY A 501 -6.44 -16.18 18.16
N ARG A 502 -6.74 -17.40 18.62
CA ARG A 502 -6.96 -18.54 17.73
C ARG A 502 -8.18 -18.26 16.85
N GLN A 503 -8.00 -18.16 15.54
CA GLN A 503 -9.07 -18.37 14.57
C GLN A 503 -8.76 -19.59 13.70
N ARG A 504 -9.75 -20.46 13.58
CA ARG A 504 -9.70 -21.76 12.92
C ARG A 504 -10.11 -21.56 11.45
N VAL A 505 -9.20 -21.82 10.52
CA VAL A 505 -9.53 -21.91 9.09
C VAL A 505 -10.31 -23.20 8.86
N VAL A 506 -11.55 -23.10 8.37
CA VAL A 506 -12.34 -24.24 7.90
C VAL A 506 -12.14 -24.35 6.39
N SER A 507 -11.35 -25.34 5.96
CA SER A 507 -11.29 -25.76 4.56
C SER A 507 -12.53 -26.61 4.24
N GLY A 508 -13.43 -26.12 3.39
CA GLY A 508 -14.39 -26.97 2.68
C GLY A 508 -13.75 -27.47 1.39
N THR A 509 -13.80 -28.79 1.19
CA THR A 509 -13.32 -29.52 -0.01
C THR A 509 -13.94 -29.06 -1.31
#